data_AF-A0A920GSH2-F1
#
_entry.id   AF-A0A920GSH2-F1
#
_cell.length_a   1.000
_cell.length_b   1.000
_cell.length_c   1.000
_cell.angle_alpha   90.00
_cell.angle_beta   90.00
_cell.angle_gamma   90.00
#
_symmetry.space_group_name_H-M   'P 1'
#
loop_
_entity.id
_entity.type
_entity.pdbx_description
1 polymer ?
#
loop_
_entity_poly.entity_id
_entity_poly.type
_entity_poly.pdbx_seq_one_letter_code
_entity_poly.pdbx_strand_id
1 'polypeptide(L)' 'MNKNIDETAKICEIAHSAGVSCEGEIGFVGYSGGEESAGTDPEEASLFAKDTKIDAMAISVGNVHLQENKEGV' A
#
# COMPACT_ATOMS: atom_id res chain seq x y z
N MET A 1 4.77 -11.00 0.59
CA MET A 1 3.43 -10.85 1.18
C MET A 1 3.41 -10.99 2.70
N ASN A 2 3.62 -12.18 3.28
CA ASN A 2 3.43 -12.42 4.74
C ASN A 2 4.13 -11.42 5.66
N LYS A 3 5.39 -11.06 5.37
CA LYS A 3 6.11 -10.04 6.14
C LYS A 3 5.39 -8.68 6.15
N ASN A 4 4.88 -8.22 5.00
CA ASN A 4 4.17 -6.95 4.90
C ASN A 4 2.88 -6.98 5.72
N ILE A 5 2.14 -8.09 5.66
CA ILE A 5 0.94 -8.30 6.49
C ILE A 5 1.30 -8.24 7.98
N ASP A 6 2.30 -9.03 8.40
CA ASP A 6 2.69 -9.13 9.81
C ASP A 6 3.19 -7.79 10.38
N GLU A 7 3.95 -7.02 9.60
CA GLU A 7 4.47 -5.71 10.01
C GLU A 7 3.35 -4.67 10.05
N THR A 8 2.52 -4.60 9.00
CA THR A 8 1.41 -3.64 8.94
C THR A 8 0.36 -3.92 10.01
N ALA A 9 0.03 -5.19 10.29
CA ALA A 9 -0.89 -5.55 11.36
C ALA A 9 -0.42 -5.07 12.73
N LYS A 10 0.87 -5.23 13.04
CA LYS A 10 1.46 -4.71 14.29
C LYS A 10 1.38 -3.19 14.40
N ILE A 11 1.60 -2.48 13.29
CA ILE A 11 1.47 -1.01 13.27
C ILE A 11 0.00 -0.61 13.44
N CYS A 12 -0.94 -1.31 12.79
CA CYS A 12 -2.37 -1.07 12.97
C CYS A 12 -2.79 -1.26 14.43
N GLU A 13 -2.35 -2.33 15.10
CA GLU A 13 -2.63 -2.56 16.52
C GLU A 13 -2.16 -1.38 17.39
N ILE A 14 -0.94 -0.89 17.15
CA ILE A 14 -0.38 0.27 17.87
C ILE A 14 -1.20 1.54 17.57
N ALA A 15 -1.49 1.82 16.30
CA ALA A 15 -2.24 3.00 15.88
C ALA A 15 -3.66 3.01 16.46
N HIS A 16 -4.36 1.89 16.35
CA HIS A 16 -5.72 1.72 16.87
C HIS A 16 -5.76 1.82 18.40
N SER A 17 -4.72 1.34 19.11
CA SER A 17 -4.62 1.53 20.58
C SER A 17 -4.53 3.00 20.99
N ALA A 18 -4.09 3.88 20.09
CA ALA A 18 -4.02 5.33 20.27
C ALA A 18 -5.21 6.09 19.62
N GLY A 19 -6.18 5.39 19.03
CA GLY A 19 -7.30 6.00 18.31
C GLY A 19 -6.91 6.68 16.99
N VAL A 20 -5.81 6.25 16.38
CA VAL A 20 -5.27 6.78 15.12
C VAL A 20 -5.53 5.80 13.98
N SER A 21 -5.92 6.28 12.79
CA SER A 21 -6.08 5.48 11.58
C SER A 21 -4.73 5.06 10.98
N CYS A 22 -4.66 3.89 10.36
CA CYS A 22 -3.48 3.40 9.66
C CYS A 22 -3.78 3.11 8.19
N GLU A 23 -2.97 3.67 7.30
CA GLU A 23 -2.93 3.30 5.88
C GLU A 23 -1.81 2.28 5.65
N GLY A 24 -2.08 1.25 4.85
CA GLY A 24 -1.06 0.30 4.38
C GLY A 24 -0.95 0.31 2.86
N GLU A 25 0.24 -0.01 2.34
CA GLU A 25 0.48 -0.12 0.90
C GLU A 25 0.67 -1.58 0.48
N ILE A 26 0.05 -1.94 -0.64
CA ILE A 26 0.25 -3.25 -1.28
C ILE A 26 0.47 -3.13 -2.79
N GLY A 27 1.46 -3.86 -3.29
CA GLY A 27 1.97 -3.76 -4.65
C GLY A 27 3.25 -2.94 -4.69
N PHE A 28 3.55 -2.35 -5.85
CA PHE A 28 4.69 -1.46 -6.02
C PHE A 28 4.31 -0.28 -6.90
N VAL A 29 4.37 0.92 -6.32
CA VAL A 29 4.25 2.18 -7.06
C VAL A 29 5.65 2.62 -7.48
N GLY A 30 5.86 2.78 -8.77
CA GLY A 30 7.12 3.20 -9.36
C GLY A 30 7.45 4.67 -9.07
N TYR A 31 8.66 5.08 -9.46
CA TYR A 31 9.17 6.43 -9.27
C TYR A 31 9.46 7.11 -10.61
N SER A 32 9.23 8.42 -10.70
CA SER A 32 9.63 9.19 -11.89
C SER A 32 11.13 9.07 -12.12
N GLY A 33 11.52 8.67 -13.33
CA GLY A 33 12.91 8.36 -13.68
C GLY A 33 13.49 7.11 -13.00
N GLY A 34 12.66 6.32 -12.32
CA GLY A 34 13.04 5.11 -11.60
C GLY A 34 12.38 3.85 -12.16
N GLU A 35 12.15 2.89 -11.28
CA GLU A 35 11.46 1.64 -11.64
C GLU A 35 9.97 1.91 -11.93
N GLU A 36 9.42 1.18 -12.91
CA GLU A 36 8.02 1.30 -13.29
C GLU A 36 7.09 0.67 -12.25
N SER A 37 5.88 1.19 -12.16
CA SER A 37 4.84 0.66 -11.28
C SER A 37 4.42 -0.74 -11.70
N ALA A 38 4.27 -1.64 -10.71
CA ALA A 38 3.67 -2.95 -10.90
C ALA A 38 2.25 -2.93 -10.32
N GLY A 39 1.27 -3.25 -11.15
CA GLY A 39 -0.14 -3.24 -10.77
C GLY A 39 -0.42 -4.14 -9.57
N THR A 40 -1.21 -3.63 -8.62
CA THR A 40 -1.63 -4.40 -7.44
C THR A 40 -2.61 -5.50 -7.83
N ASP A 41 -2.37 -6.73 -7.38
CA ASP A 41 -3.31 -7.84 -7.53
C ASP A 41 -4.52 -7.65 -6.57
N PRO A 42 -5.77 -7.61 -7.08
CA PRO A 42 -6.97 -7.43 -6.25
C PRO A 42 -7.17 -8.53 -5.18
N GLU A 43 -6.78 -9.77 -5.45
CA GLU A 43 -6.91 -10.86 -4.48
C GLU A 43 -5.90 -10.70 -3.34
N GLU A 44 -4.68 -10.28 -3.67
CA GLU A 44 -3.67 -9.93 -2.68
C GLU A 44 -4.10 -8.72 -1.84
N ALA A 45 -4.68 -7.70 -2.47
CA ALA A 45 -5.22 -6.54 -1.76
C ALA A 45 -6.34 -6.93 -0.79
N SER A 46 -7.25 -7.80 -1.20
CA SER A 46 -8.33 -8.31 -0.35
C SER A 46 -7.80 -9.04 0.88
N LEU A 47 -6.82 -9.94 0.69
CA LEU A 47 -6.12 -10.62 1.78
C LEU A 47 -5.40 -9.63 2.70
N PHE A 48 -4.68 -8.68 2.12
CA PHE A 48 -3.94 -7.66 2.86
C PHE A 48 -4.87 -6.83 3.75
N ALA A 49 -5.98 -6.31 3.22
CA ALA A 49 -6.97 -5.56 4.00
C ALA A 49 -7.51 -6.38 5.18
N LYS A 50 -7.89 -7.64 4.89
CA LYS A 50 -8.51 -8.52 5.88
C LYS A 50 -7.55 -8.83 7.02
N ASP A 51 -6.29 -9.11 6.72
CA ASP A 51 -5.34 -9.63 7.70
C ASP A 51 -4.58 -8.53 8.45
N THR A 52 -4.41 -7.34 7.84
CA THR A 52 -3.75 -6.20 8.49
C THR A 52 -4.67 -5.31 9.31
N LYS A 53 -5.98 -5.28 8.98
CA LYS A 53 -6.97 -4.37 9.58
C LYS A 53 -6.74 -2.88 9.29
N ILE A 54 -6.06 -2.53 8.21
CA ILE A 54 -5.89 -1.15 7.76
C ILE A 54 -7.23 -0.42 7.54
N ASP A 55 -7.22 0.89 7.74
CA ASP A 55 -8.37 1.77 7.52
C ASP A 55 -8.44 2.30 6.08
N ALA A 56 -7.28 2.43 5.45
CA ALA A 56 -7.10 2.86 4.06
C ALA A 56 -5.98 2.05 3.40
N MET A 57 -6.03 1.96 2.07
CA MET A 57 -5.06 1.20 1.29
C MET A 57 -4.50 2.04 0.14
N ALA A 58 -3.18 2.14 0.07
CA ALA A 58 -2.47 2.58 -1.12
C ALA A 58 -2.26 1.39 -2.07
N ILE A 59 -2.61 1.59 -3.34
CA ILE A 59 -2.47 0.58 -4.41
C ILE A 59 -1.76 1.20 -5.62
N SER A 60 -1.23 0.32 -6.47
CA SER A 60 -0.61 0.66 -7.73
C SER A 60 -1.57 0.33 -8.88
N VAL A 61 -2.00 1.36 -9.61
CA VAL A 61 -2.91 1.27 -10.76
C VAL A 61 -2.37 2.00 -11.99
N GLY A 62 -1.05 2.19 -12.06
CA GLY A 62 -0.38 2.98 -13.10
C GLY A 62 0.05 4.38 -12.63
N ASN A 63 -0.22 4.74 -11.37
CA ASN A 63 0.30 5.94 -10.72
C ASN A 63 1.82 5.84 -10.47
N VAL A 64 2.49 7.00 -10.36
CA VAL A 64 3.96 7.12 -10.21
C VAL A 64 4.27 8.15 -9.12
N HIS A 65 5.21 7.82 -8.23
CA HIS A 65 5.73 8.73 -7.20
C HIS A 65 6.62 9.83 -7.78
N LEU A 66 6.54 11.01 -7.18
CA LEU A 66 7.41 12.18 -7.45
C LEU A 66 7.38 12.66 -8.92
N GLN A 67 6.35 12.32 -9.68
CA GLN A 67 6.19 12.87 -11.03
C GLN A 67 5.89 14.37 -10.97
N GLU A 68 6.65 15.18 -11.71
CA GLU A 68 6.40 16.63 -11.89
C GLU A 68 5.55 16.92 -13.14
N ASN A 69 5.53 15.98 -14.08
CA ASN A 69 4.71 15.99 -15.29
C ASN A 69 3.87 14.71 -15.34
N LYS A 70 2.88 14.65 -16.25
CA LYS A 70 2.04 13.45 -16.40
C LYS A 70 2.86 12.29 -16.96
N GLU A 71 3.16 11.33 -16.10
CA GLU A 71 3.90 10.09 -16.43
C GLU A 71 3.09 8.84 -16.11
N GLY A 72 2.24 8.88 -15.08
CA GLY A 72 1.31 7.81 -14.79
C GLY A 72 0.28 7.57 -15.91
N VAL A 73 -0.12 6.32 -16.06
CA VAL A 73 -1.01 5.84 -17.14
C VAL A 73 -2.47 6.04 -16.79
#